data_AF-O67482-F1
#
_entry.id   AF-O67482-F1
#
_cell.length_a   1.000
_cell.length_b   1.000
_cell.length_c   1.000
_cell.angle_alpha   90.00
_cell.angle_beta   90.00
_cell.angle_gamma   90.00
#
_symmetry.space_group_name_H-M   'P 1'
#
loop_
_entity.id
_entity.type
_entity.pdbx_description
1 polymer ?
#
loop_
_entity_poly.entity_id
_entity_poly.type
_entity_poly.pdbx_seq_one_letter_code
_entity_poly.pdbx_strand_id
1 'polypeptide(L)'
;MVTEVKKKLSKEEKKRLLKLLTYEKVNGKPIYYRDYRKVLRGELPPGAVMGSSGLQAFLIILLIKFLLNKLDDKKFILLSNELSFLYKKGSWRNLDIAIFEKTQELLDTGVEKVIWIFTKPKKVMIVEKGKKWIIQDWNEEFEVMEGIKINLNEILKEYNKEVS
;
A
#
# COMPACT_ATOMS: atom_id res chain seq x y z
N MET A 1 14.18 24.82 43.29
CA MET A 1 13.91 24.20 41.97
C MET A 1 15.24 23.84 41.34
N VAL A 2 15.54 22.56 41.18
CA VAL A 2 16.78 22.13 40.53
C VAL A 2 16.61 22.36 39.04
N THR A 3 17.40 23.27 38.47
CA THR A 3 17.48 23.50 37.03
C THR A 3 18.03 22.22 36.40
N GLU A 4 17.16 21.43 35.77
CA GLU A 4 17.55 20.22 35.06
C GLU A 4 18.43 20.63 33.88
N VAL A 5 19.75 20.51 34.04
CA VAL A 5 20.72 20.77 32.97
C VAL A 5 20.43 19.76 31.88
N LYS A 6 19.85 20.19 30.76
CA LYS A 6 19.58 19.34 29.59
C LYS A 6 20.86 18.61 29.21
N LYS A 7 20.92 17.31 29.52
CA LYS A 7 22.07 16.44 29.25
C LYS A 7 22.38 16.48 27.75
N LYS A 8 23.60 16.88 27.41
CA LYS A 8 24.07 16.96 26.02
C LYS A 8 24.10 15.53 25.44
N LEU A 9 23.36 15.30 24.36
CA LEU A 9 23.32 14.00 23.67
C LEU A 9 24.73 13.59 23.21
N SER A 10 25.08 12.34 23.47
CA SER A 10 26.27 11.72 22.88
C SER A 10 26.14 11.61 21.35
N LYS A 11 27.28 11.40 20.69
CA LYS A 11 27.34 11.23 19.23
C LYS A 11 26.47 10.06 18.76
N GLU A 12 26.44 8.98 19.53
CA GLU A 12 25.69 7.75 19.20
C GLU A 12 24.18 7.95 19.39
N GLU A 13 23.77 8.59 20.49
CA GLU A 13 22.36 8.95 20.73
C GLU A 13 21.84 9.88 19.63
N LYS A 14 22.62 10.90 19.26
CA LYS A 14 22.25 11.82 18.17
C LYS A 14 22.07 11.10 16.84
N LYS A 15 22.92 10.12 16.53
CA LYS A 15 22.82 9.31 15.29
C LYS A 15 21.54 8.45 15.29
N ARG A 16 21.23 7.79 16.40
CA ARG A 16 19.97 7.01 16.56
C ARG A 16 18.74 7.91 16.41
N LEU A 17 18.78 9.09 17.03
CA LEU A 17 17.68 10.05 17.00
C LEU A 17 17.45 10.64 15.60
N LEU A 18 18.53 10.93 14.85
CA LEU A 18 18.41 11.34 13.44
C LEU A 18 17.78 10.24 12.57
N LYS A 19 18.10 8.96 12.83
CA LYS A 19 17.45 7.84 12.11
C LYS A 19 15.96 7.80 12.40
N LEU A 20 15.55 7.96 13.65
CA LEU A 20 14.15 8.02 14.07
C LEU A 20 13.39 9.22 13.46
N LEU A 21 14.05 10.37 13.37
CA LEU A 21 13.46 11.62 12.88
C LEU A 21 13.46 11.74 11.34
N THR A 22 13.88 10.70 10.62
CA THR A 22 13.82 10.69 9.15
C THR A 22 12.38 10.47 8.73
N TYR A 23 11.79 11.51 8.13
CA TYR A 23 10.46 11.46 7.55
C TYR A 23 10.51 10.71 6.21
N GLU A 24 11.35 11.17 5.28
CA GLU A 24 11.47 10.58 3.93
C GLU A 24 12.93 10.44 3.50
N LYS A 25 13.17 9.81 2.34
CA LYS A 25 14.51 9.77 1.73
C LYS A 25 14.46 10.01 0.24
N VAL A 26 15.34 10.86 -0.27
CA VAL A 26 15.46 11.19 -1.70
C VAL A 26 16.89 11.01 -2.14
N ASN A 27 17.13 10.16 -3.13
CA ASN A 27 18.47 9.94 -3.69
C ASN A 27 19.52 9.66 -2.59
N GLY A 28 19.18 8.83 -1.62
CA GLY A 28 20.10 8.51 -0.52
C GLY A 28 20.12 9.53 0.63
N LYS A 29 19.51 10.71 0.49
CA LYS A 29 19.55 11.80 1.48
C LYS A 29 18.27 11.84 2.33
N PRO A 30 18.36 11.86 3.67
CA PRO A 30 17.20 11.92 4.54
C PRO A 30 16.55 13.31 4.49
N ILE A 31 15.23 13.33 4.53
CA ILE A 31 14.39 14.49 4.86
C ILE A 31 13.87 14.24 6.26
N TYR A 32 14.07 15.20 7.17
CA TYR A 32 13.66 15.06 8.56
C TYR A 32 12.30 15.72 8.82
N TYR A 33 11.59 15.28 9.87
CA TYR A 33 10.41 15.96 10.36
C TYR A 33 10.68 17.45 10.63
N ARG A 34 9.64 18.27 10.48
CA ARG A 34 9.70 19.69 10.84
C ARG A 34 10.17 19.80 12.30
N ASP A 35 11.01 20.79 12.60
CA ASP A 35 11.54 21.02 13.95
C ASP A 35 12.39 19.89 14.57
N TYR A 36 12.87 18.90 13.81
CA TYR A 36 13.77 17.84 14.31
C TYR A 36 14.98 18.39 15.10
N ARG A 37 15.48 19.59 14.76
CA ARG A 37 16.59 20.24 15.47
C ARG A 37 16.24 20.59 16.92
N LYS A 38 14.98 20.94 17.22
CA LYS A 38 14.48 21.18 18.59
C LYS A 38 14.53 19.88 19.38
N VAL A 39 14.19 18.75 18.76
CA VAL A 39 14.32 17.41 19.38
C VAL A 39 15.78 17.07 19.66
N LEU A 40 16.70 17.34 18.73
CA LEU A 40 18.14 17.14 18.95
C LEU A 40 18.73 18.01 20.08
N ARG A 41 18.08 19.13 20.41
CA ARG A 41 18.45 20.01 21.55
C ARG A 41 17.71 19.66 22.84
N GLY A 42 16.84 18.64 22.81
CA GLY A 42 16.00 18.27 23.96
C GLY A 42 14.95 19.33 24.30
N GLU A 43 14.54 20.17 23.34
CA GLU A 43 13.45 21.14 23.50
C GLU A 43 12.07 20.54 23.29
N LEU A 44 11.99 19.49 22.47
CA LEU A 44 10.76 18.76 22.18
C LEU A 44 11.02 17.25 22.22
N PRO A 45 10.06 16.42 22.67
CA PRO A 45 10.14 14.98 22.47
C PRO A 45 9.92 14.62 20.99
N PRO A 46 10.41 13.47 20.49
CA PRO A 46 10.19 13.03 19.11
C PRO A 46 8.70 12.96 18.73
N GLY A 47 7.84 12.46 19.63
CA GLY A 47 6.39 12.37 19.37
C GLY A 47 5.71 13.71 19.07
N ALA A 48 6.25 14.83 19.58
CA ALA A 48 5.69 16.16 19.32
C ALA A 48 5.95 16.66 17.88
N VAL A 49 6.89 16.05 17.14
CA VAL A 49 7.18 16.43 15.75
C VAL A 49 6.77 15.35 14.74
N MET A 50 6.59 14.11 15.19
CA MET A 50 6.27 12.96 14.33
C MET A 50 4.76 12.73 14.19
N GLY A 51 3.93 13.30 15.06
CA GLY A 51 2.48 13.14 15.01
C GLY A 51 1.81 14.04 13.96
N SER A 52 0.71 13.54 13.38
CA SER A 52 -0.19 14.32 12.53
C SER A 52 -1.01 15.31 13.36
N SER A 53 -1.33 16.47 12.79
CA SER A 53 -2.21 17.44 13.44
C SER A 53 -3.68 17.01 13.38
N GLY A 54 -4.51 17.46 14.34
CA GLY A 54 -5.95 17.15 14.34
C GLY A 54 -6.66 17.61 13.07
N LEU A 55 -6.28 18.76 12.51
CA LEU A 55 -6.84 19.26 11.25
C LEU A 55 -6.43 18.38 10.06
N GLN A 56 -5.16 17.95 9.99
CA GLN A 56 -4.69 17.04 8.93
C GLN A 56 -5.43 15.69 9.02
N ALA A 57 -5.53 15.10 10.21
CA ALA A 57 -6.27 13.86 10.42
C ALA A 57 -7.75 13.99 10.00
N PHE A 58 -8.38 15.14 10.32
CA PHE A 58 -9.75 15.43 9.92
C PHE A 58 -9.90 15.59 8.40
N LEU A 59 -8.95 16.26 7.73
CA LEU A 59 -8.95 16.39 6.27
C LEU A 59 -8.78 15.04 5.58
N ILE A 60 -7.86 14.19 6.07
CA ILE A 60 -7.63 12.85 5.53
C ILE A 60 -8.90 12.01 5.63
N ILE A 61 -9.61 12.01 6.78
CA ILE A 61 -10.83 11.20 6.90
C ILE A 61 -11.97 11.71 6.00
N LEU A 62 -12.07 13.03 5.77
CA LEU A 62 -13.04 13.59 4.82
C LEU A 62 -12.73 13.13 3.38
N LEU A 63 -11.46 13.17 2.99
CA LEU A 63 -11.02 12.70 1.67
C LEU A 63 -11.24 11.20 1.50
N ILE A 64 -10.89 10.38 2.49
CA ILE A 64 -11.14 8.93 2.45
C ILE A 64 -12.63 8.62 2.31
N LYS A 65 -13.50 9.27 3.10
CA LYS A 65 -14.96 9.11 2.98
C LYS A 65 -15.47 9.49 1.60
N PHE A 66 -14.98 10.59 1.04
CA PHE A 66 -15.33 11.01 -0.31
C PHE A 66 -14.88 9.99 -1.36
N LEU A 67 -13.64 9.53 -1.29
CA LEU A 67 -13.05 8.60 -2.25
C LEU A 67 -13.70 7.22 -2.20
N LEU A 68 -13.97 6.67 -1.01
CA LEU A 68 -14.68 5.39 -0.86
C LEU A 68 -16.09 5.43 -1.46
N ASN A 69 -16.77 6.59 -1.42
CA ASN A 69 -18.08 6.75 -2.06
C ASN A 69 -18.01 6.90 -3.59
N LYS A 70 -16.84 7.18 -4.16
CA LYS A 70 -16.66 7.46 -5.60
C LYS A 70 -15.90 6.37 -6.33
N LEU A 71 -15.04 5.63 -5.65
CA LEU A 71 -14.23 4.59 -6.25
C LEU A 71 -15.01 3.28 -6.34
N ASP A 72 -14.81 2.57 -7.45
CA ASP A 72 -15.23 1.18 -7.60
C ASP A 72 -14.29 0.31 -6.77
N ASP A 73 -14.79 -0.17 -5.62
CA ASP A 73 -14.06 -1.00 -4.67
C ASP A 73 -13.62 -2.35 -5.25
N LYS A 74 -14.15 -2.76 -6.41
CA LYS A 74 -13.68 -3.95 -7.14
C LYS A 74 -12.46 -3.66 -8.00
N LYS A 75 -12.27 -2.42 -8.44
CA LYS A 75 -11.15 -2.01 -9.32
C LYS A 75 -10.00 -1.40 -8.55
N PHE A 76 -10.31 -0.65 -7.50
CA PHE A 76 -9.33 0.14 -6.78
C PHE A 76 -9.19 -0.32 -5.33
N ILE A 77 -7.96 -0.28 -4.83
CA ILE A 77 -7.67 -0.32 -3.41
C ILE A 77 -7.27 1.09 -2.96
N LEU A 78 -7.84 1.53 -1.84
CA LEU A 78 -7.47 2.77 -1.18
C LEU A 78 -6.71 2.40 0.08
N LEU A 79 -5.46 2.86 0.17
CA LEU A 79 -4.59 2.68 1.32
C LEU A 79 -4.35 4.04 1.98
N SER A 80 -4.27 4.05 3.30
CA SER A 80 -3.93 5.23 4.11
C SER A 80 -2.93 4.80 5.20
N ASN A 81 -2.57 5.73 6.09
CA ASN A 81 -1.65 5.51 7.23
C ASN A 81 -0.16 5.67 6.91
N GLU A 82 0.22 6.78 6.26
CA GLU A 82 1.62 7.13 5.95
C GLU A 82 2.38 6.01 5.20
N LEU A 83 1.75 5.45 4.16
CA LEU A 83 2.31 4.34 3.38
C LEU A 83 3.70 4.68 2.83
N SER A 84 4.72 3.93 3.26
CA SER A 84 6.08 4.08 2.75
C SER A 84 6.20 3.55 1.32
N PHE A 85 6.23 4.46 0.35
CA PHE A 85 6.34 4.16 -1.07
C PHE A 85 7.78 4.24 -1.56
N LEU A 86 8.38 3.07 -1.81
CA LEU A 86 9.73 2.92 -2.37
C LEU A 86 9.69 2.96 -3.90
N TYR A 87 9.94 4.12 -4.50
CA TYR A 87 9.91 4.30 -5.96
C TYR A 87 11.30 4.16 -6.62
N LYS A 88 12.38 4.14 -5.83
CA LYS A 88 13.76 3.97 -6.31
C LYS A 88 14.62 3.44 -5.18
N LYS A 89 15.65 2.63 -5.49
CA LYS A 89 16.63 2.18 -4.49
C LYS A 89 17.16 3.36 -3.66
N GLY A 90 16.96 3.28 -2.35
CA GLY A 90 17.38 4.32 -1.41
C GLY A 90 16.55 5.61 -1.42
N SER A 91 15.35 5.61 -2.02
CA SER A 91 14.41 6.74 -2.00
C SER A 91 12.98 6.29 -1.73
N TRP A 92 12.35 6.83 -0.69
CA TRP A 92 10.96 6.57 -0.35
C TRP A 92 10.22 7.85 0.04
N ARG A 93 8.91 7.84 -0.11
CA ARG A 93 7.97 8.86 0.37
C ARG A 93 6.95 8.24 1.31
N ASN A 94 6.39 9.01 2.23
CA ASN A 94 5.24 8.55 3.02
C ASN A 94 3.98 9.18 2.44
N LEU A 95 3.05 8.35 2.00
CA LEU A 95 1.81 8.80 1.39
C LEU A 95 0.68 8.80 2.43
N ASP A 96 0.01 9.94 2.61
CA ASP A 96 -1.16 10.02 3.49
C ASP A 96 -2.33 9.18 2.96
N ILE A 97 -2.54 9.19 1.64
CA ILE A 97 -3.54 8.42 0.91
C ILE A 97 -2.90 7.94 -0.40
N ALA A 98 -3.09 6.66 -0.72
CA ALA A 98 -2.70 6.06 -1.99
C ALA A 98 -3.88 5.30 -2.59
N ILE A 99 -4.05 5.39 -3.90
CA ILE A 99 -5.09 4.68 -4.64
C ILE A 99 -4.40 3.91 -5.75
N PHE A 100 -4.66 2.62 -5.83
CA PHE A 100 -4.05 1.75 -6.82
C PHE A 100 -5.10 0.89 -7.51
N GLU A 101 -4.87 0.59 -8.79
CA GLU A 101 -5.62 -0.44 -9.49
C GLU A 101 -5.16 -1.82 -9.01
N LYS A 102 -6.12 -2.67 -8.61
CA LYS A 102 -5.82 -3.94 -7.95
C LYS A 102 -4.99 -4.93 -8.79
N THR A 103 -4.96 -4.80 -10.11
CA THR A 103 -4.38 -5.86 -10.97
C THR A 103 -2.87 -5.75 -11.16
N GLN A 104 -2.35 -4.54 -11.42
CA GLN A 104 -0.92 -4.35 -11.69
C GLN A 104 -0.07 -4.36 -10.40
N GLU A 105 -0.62 -3.85 -9.30
CA GLU A 105 0.07 -3.90 -8.00
C GLU A 105 0.26 -5.33 -7.47
N LEU A 106 -0.71 -6.22 -7.68
CA LEU A 106 -0.55 -7.63 -7.32
C LEU A 106 0.67 -8.24 -8.05
N LEU A 107 0.83 -7.97 -9.35
CA LEU A 107 1.99 -8.42 -10.10
C LEU A 107 3.31 -7.80 -9.61
N ASP A 108 3.26 -6.53 -9.19
CA ASP A 108 4.44 -5.79 -8.73
C ASP A 108 4.88 -6.21 -7.31
N THR A 109 3.97 -6.76 -6.50
CA THR A 109 4.25 -7.36 -5.17
C THR A 109 4.78 -8.79 -5.24
N GLY A 110 4.88 -9.38 -6.44
CA GLY A 110 5.45 -10.71 -6.65
C GLY A 110 4.43 -11.82 -6.94
N VAL A 111 3.14 -11.50 -7.08
CA VAL A 111 2.14 -12.47 -7.54
C VAL A 111 2.41 -12.82 -9.00
N GLU A 112 2.51 -14.11 -9.31
CA GLU A 112 2.85 -14.59 -10.65
C GLU A 112 1.66 -14.56 -11.62
N LYS A 113 0.46 -14.81 -11.11
CA LYS A 113 -0.78 -14.94 -11.88
C LYS A 113 -2.00 -14.44 -11.09
N VAL A 114 -2.84 -13.63 -11.74
CA VAL A 114 -4.11 -13.12 -11.21
C VAL A 114 -5.22 -13.55 -12.16
N ILE A 115 -6.26 -14.19 -11.63
CA ILE A 115 -7.42 -14.64 -12.41
C ILE A 115 -8.68 -13.98 -11.84
N TRP A 116 -9.29 -13.09 -12.60
CA TRP A 116 -10.54 -12.43 -12.25
C TRP A 116 -11.71 -13.12 -12.93
N ILE A 117 -12.71 -13.52 -12.17
CA ILE A 117 -13.95 -14.11 -12.69
C ILE A 117 -15.07 -13.06 -12.62
N PHE A 118 -15.61 -12.69 -13.78
CA PHE A 118 -16.71 -11.74 -13.91
C PHE A 118 -18.03 -12.46 -14.17
N THR A 119 -18.92 -12.47 -13.19
CA THR A 119 -20.18 -13.22 -13.23
C THR A 119 -21.24 -12.61 -14.15
N LYS A 120 -21.43 -11.29 -14.12
CA LYS A 120 -22.41 -10.60 -14.97
C LYS A 120 -22.13 -10.77 -16.47
N PRO A 121 -20.92 -10.48 -16.97
CA PRO A 121 -20.61 -10.67 -18.38
C PRO A 121 -20.15 -12.10 -18.74
N LYS A 122 -20.05 -13.01 -17.76
CA LYS A 122 -19.50 -14.38 -17.93
C LYS A 122 -18.13 -14.41 -18.62
N LYS A 123 -17.22 -13.57 -18.13
CA LYS A 123 -15.83 -13.47 -18.60
C LYS A 123 -14.84 -13.88 -17.51
N VAL A 124 -13.66 -14.29 -17.93
CA VAL A 124 -12.47 -14.46 -17.08
C VAL A 124 -11.37 -13.56 -17.62
N MET A 125 -10.65 -12.87 -16.74
CA MET A 125 -9.42 -12.15 -17.09
C MET A 125 -8.23 -12.82 -16.40
N ILE A 126 -7.22 -13.21 -17.19
CA ILE A 126 -6.01 -13.87 -16.73
C ILE A 126 -4.85 -12.92 -16.97
N VAL A 127 -4.13 -12.63 -15.91
CA VAL A 127 -3.03 -11.68 -15.91
C VAL A 127 -1.81 -12.34 -15.32
N GLU A 128 -0.73 -12.40 -16.09
CA GLU A 128 0.56 -12.94 -15.67
C GLU A 128 1.64 -11.90 -15.94
N LYS A 129 2.64 -11.85 -15.06
CA LYS A 129 3.74 -10.89 -15.18
C LYS A 129 4.48 -11.09 -16.50
N GLY A 130 4.62 -10.02 -17.29
CA GLY A 130 5.35 -10.05 -18.56
C GLY A 130 4.62 -10.76 -19.71
N LYS A 131 3.36 -11.20 -19.52
CA LYS A 131 2.52 -11.77 -20.58
C LYS A 131 1.42 -10.78 -20.98
N LYS A 132 0.83 -11.01 -22.15
CA LYS A 132 -0.40 -10.30 -22.54
C LYS A 132 -1.52 -10.67 -21.60
N TRP A 133 -2.32 -9.69 -21.21
CA TRP A 133 -3.53 -9.93 -20.44
C TRP A 133 -4.56 -10.60 -21.35
N ILE A 134 -5.19 -11.65 -20.86
CA ILE A 134 -6.18 -12.43 -21.61
C ILE A 134 -7.54 -12.16 -20.98
N ILE A 135 -8.55 -11.86 -21.80
CA ILE A 135 -9.94 -11.82 -21.38
C ILE A 135 -10.72 -12.77 -22.29
N GLN A 136 -11.36 -13.77 -21.70
CA GLN A 136 -12.03 -14.86 -22.41
C GLN A 136 -13.38 -15.22 -21.79
N ASP A 137 -14.20 -16.00 -22.49
CA ASP A 137 -15.50 -16.48 -22.01
C ASP A 137 -15.39 -17.66 -21.04
N TRP A 138 -16.42 -17.88 -20.22
CA TRP A 138 -16.48 -19.02 -19.27
C TRP A 138 -16.52 -20.40 -19.92
N ASN A 139 -16.84 -20.48 -21.21
CA ASN A 139 -16.83 -21.74 -21.98
C ASN A 139 -15.43 -22.07 -22.53
N GLU A 140 -14.46 -21.18 -22.40
CA GLU A 140 -13.09 -21.40 -22.81
C GLU A 140 -12.28 -21.92 -21.62
N GLU A 141 -11.56 -23.02 -21.82
CA GLU A 141 -10.67 -23.59 -20.81
C GLU A 141 -9.50 -22.63 -20.51
N PHE A 142 -9.10 -22.55 -19.24
CA PHE A 142 -7.88 -21.85 -18.85
C PHE A 142 -7.13 -22.57 -17.74
N GLU A 143 -5.83 -22.33 -17.68
CA GLU A 143 -4.94 -22.90 -16.68
C GLU A 143 -4.87 -22.00 -15.43
N VAL A 144 -5.21 -22.57 -14.28
CA VAL A 144 -5.19 -21.90 -12.97
C VAL A 144 -3.78 -21.89 -12.39
N MET A 145 -3.13 -23.04 -12.44
CA MET A 145 -1.75 -23.29 -12.01
C MET A 145 -1.20 -24.48 -12.81
N GLU A 146 0.10 -24.74 -12.72
CA GLU A 146 0.79 -25.73 -13.54
C GLU A 146 0.05 -27.08 -13.60
N GLY A 147 -0.42 -27.43 -14.80
CA GLY A 147 -1.14 -28.67 -15.08
C GLY A 147 -2.61 -28.71 -14.66
N ILE A 148 -3.11 -27.67 -13.97
CA ILE A 148 -4.51 -27.57 -13.54
C ILE A 148 -5.27 -26.64 -14.47
N LYS A 149 -6.05 -27.24 -15.36
CA LYS A 149 -6.95 -26.53 -16.27
C LYS A 149 -8.40 -26.69 -15.84
N ILE A 150 -9.17 -25.62 -16.02
CA ILE A 150 -10.59 -25.60 -15.67
C ILE A 150 -11.43 -24.94 -16.76
N ASN A 151 -12.70 -25.33 -16.77
CA ASN A 151 -13.76 -24.68 -17.52
C ASN A 151 -14.91 -24.33 -16.57
N LEU A 152 -15.23 -23.05 -16.43
CA LEU A 152 -16.22 -22.61 -15.44
C LEU A 152 -17.63 -23.11 -15.75
N ASN A 153 -17.98 -23.26 -17.03
CA ASN A 153 -19.27 -23.82 -17.40
C ASN A 153 -19.38 -25.32 -17.08
N GLU A 154 -18.29 -26.07 -17.19
CA GLU A 154 -18.28 -27.50 -16.82
C GLU A 154 -18.41 -27.69 -15.32
N ILE A 155 -17.65 -26.92 -14.52
CA ILE A 155 -17.76 -26.92 -13.05
C ILE A 155 -19.21 -26.62 -12.62
N LEU A 156 -19.85 -25.62 -13.22
CA LEU A 156 -21.25 -25.29 -12.90
C LEU A 156 -22.24 -26.39 -13.31
N LYS A 157 -21.98 -27.09 -14.42
CA LYS A 157 -22.80 -28.23 -14.84
C LYS A 157 -22.69 -29.40 -13.87
N GLU A 158 -21.48 -29.71 -13.40
CA GLU A 158 -21.24 -30.77 -12.42
C GLU A 158 -21.92 -30.46 -11.09
N TYR A 159 -21.72 -29.24 -10.56
CA TYR A 159 -22.39 -28.80 -9.34
C TYR A 159 -23.92 -28.94 -9.42
N ASN A 160 -24.51 -28.53 -10.54
CA ASN A 160 -25.96 -28.64 -10.71
C ASN A 160 -26.46 -30.09 -10.80
N LYS A 161 -25.63 -31.04 -11.28
CA LYS A 161 -25.99 -32.47 -11.32
C LYS A 161 -25.95 -33.12 -9.93
N GLU A 162 -25.05 -32.68 -9.06
CA GLU A 162 -24.92 -33.23 -7.70
C GLU A 162 -26.01 -32.73 -6.74
N VAL A 163 -26.59 -31.57 -7.03
CA VAL A 163 -27.62 -30.92 -6.20
C VAL A 163 -29.05 -31.20 -6.74
N SER A 164 -29.18 -31.95 -7.84
CA SER A 164 -30.44 -32.41 -8.44
C SER A 164 -30.75 -33.84 -8.05
#